data_AF-A0A6N7KZB1-F1
#
_entry.id   AF-A0A6N7KZB1-F1
#
_cell.length_a   1.000
_cell.length_b   1.000
_cell.length_c   1.000
_cell.angle_alpha   90.00
_cell.angle_beta   90.00
_cell.angle_gamma   90.00
#
_symmetry.space_group_name_H-M   'P 1'
#
loop_
_entity.id
_entity.type
_entity.pdbx_description
1 polymer ?
#
loop_
_entity_poly.entity_id
_entity_poly.type
_entity_poly.pdbx_seq_one_letter_code
_entity_poly.pdbx_strand_id
1 'polypeptide(L)'
;MSDLLKFKIPADFIEPHVHLSLAELEYGHREGWIDADGVIGLCTRRLVAGHASQLEETIALLLSDEADQVAGILEGADAGRAVDDVRPVWRYLALAWAYENREGLGDALGVVEMLYADFDYPSEMDGFVRYMPAQPGQKTGIDALMSRWEEFVRSEGEFYRGRDRESETG
;
A
#
# COMPACT_ATOMS: atom_id res chain seq x y z
N MET A 1 -6.88 14.50 -4.60
CA MET A 1 -6.34 14.00 -3.32
C MET A 1 -5.53 15.12 -2.68
N SER A 2 -5.68 15.34 -1.37
CA SER A 2 -4.90 16.35 -0.65
C SER A 2 -3.46 15.85 -0.48
N ASP A 3 -2.46 16.69 -0.75
CA ASP A 3 -1.01 16.39 -0.63
C ASP A 3 -0.53 16.34 0.84
N LEU A 4 -1.39 16.01 1.80
CA LEU A 4 -1.12 16.27 3.22
C LEU A 4 -0.07 15.32 3.82
N LEU A 5 0.08 14.10 3.30
CA LEU A 5 1.10 13.15 3.78
C LEU A 5 1.56 12.20 2.66
N LYS A 6 2.73 12.43 2.07
CA LYS A 6 3.34 11.50 1.09
C LYS A 6 4.64 10.94 1.64
N PHE A 7 4.54 9.86 2.41
CA PHE A 7 5.71 9.03 2.68
C PHE A 7 5.95 8.09 1.50
N LYS A 8 7.21 7.95 1.11
CA LYS A 8 7.63 6.95 0.14
C LYS A 8 7.82 5.62 0.86
N ILE A 9 7.03 4.62 0.48
CA ILE A 9 7.10 3.27 1.05
C ILE A 9 8.16 2.48 0.27
N PRO A 10 9.24 2.01 0.92
CA PRO A 10 10.30 1.28 0.23
C PRO A 10 9.81 -0.06 -0.32
N ALA A 11 10.37 -0.48 -1.46
CA ALA A 11 10.07 -1.79 -2.04
C ALA A 11 10.37 -2.97 -1.09
N ASP A 12 11.41 -2.86 -0.27
CA ASP A 12 11.77 -3.87 0.76
C ASP A 12 10.70 -4.03 1.85
N PHE A 13 9.86 -3.00 2.04
CA PHE A 13 8.71 -3.08 2.92
C PHE A 13 7.50 -3.67 2.20
N ILE A 14 7.27 -3.28 0.94
CA ILE A 14 6.09 -3.71 0.19
C ILE A 14 6.13 -5.22 -0.09
N GLU A 15 7.29 -5.72 -0.55
CA GLU A 15 7.47 -7.11 -1.00
C GLU A 15 7.02 -8.18 0.01
N PRO A 16 7.44 -8.15 1.29
CA PRO A 16 6.98 -9.13 2.27
C PRO A 16 5.50 -8.98 2.69
N HIS A 17 4.88 -7.84 2.41
CA HIS A 17 3.52 -7.53 2.85
C HIS A 17 2.46 -7.85 1.78
N VAL A 18 2.79 -7.69 0.49
CA VAL A 18 1.86 -7.95 -0.63
C VAL A 18 2.56 -8.06 -1.98
N HIS A 19 2.10 -8.98 -2.85
CA HIS A 19 2.43 -8.92 -4.27
C HIS A 19 1.44 -8.02 -5.03
N LEU A 20 1.86 -6.79 -5.32
CA LEU A 20 1.05 -5.83 -6.08
C LEU A 20 0.85 -6.25 -7.54
N SER A 21 -0.36 -6.18 -8.06
CA SER A 21 -0.61 -6.24 -9.51
C SER A 21 -0.02 -5.01 -10.21
N LEU A 22 0.10 -5.06 -11.55
CA LEU A 22 0.54 -3.90 -12.34
C LEU A 22 -0.35 -2.67 -12.14
N ALA A 23 -1.66 -2.86 -12.01
CA ALA A 23 -2.60 -1.76 -11.75
C ALA A 23 -2.42 -1.16 -10.34
N GLU A 24 -2.11 -2.00 -9.35
CA GLU A 24 -1.79 -1.49 -8.02
C GLU A 24 -0.44 -0.76 -8.02
N LEU A 25 0.57 -1.25 -8.75
CA LEU A 25 1.85 -0.54 -8.93
C LEU A 25 1.67 0.82 -9.62
N GLU A 26 0.88 0.87 -10.68
CA GLU A 26 0.50 2.10 -11.39
C GLU A 26 -0.14 3.10 -10.44
N TYR A 27 -1.18 2.68 -9.71
CA TYR A 27 -1.87 3.54 -8.76
C TYR A 27 -0.92 4.09 -7.70
N GLY A 28 -0.12 3.24 -7.07
CA GLY A 28 0.81 3.66 -6.03
C GLY A 28 1.88 4.61 -6.54
N HIS A 29 2.38 4.37 -7.75
CA HIS A 29 3.36 5.25 -8.36
C HIS A 29 2.77 6.61 -8.69
N ARG A 30 1.58 6.64 -9.31
CA ARG A 30 0.85 7.86 -9.65
C ARG A 30 0.50 8.70 -8.43
N GLU A 31 0.07 8.06 -7.34
CA GLU A 31 -0.22 8.75 -6.08
C GLU A 31 1.04 9.14 -5.27
N GLY A 32 2.22 8.63 -5.67
CA GLY A 32 3.51 8.94 -5.06
C GLY A 32 3.84 8.13 -3.81
N TRP A 33 3.15 7.03 -3.55
CA TRP A 33 3.43 6.10 -2.45
C TRP A 33 4.67 5.26 -2.69
N ILE A 34 5.02 5.01 -3.95
CA ILE A 34 6.25 4.33 -4.38
C ILE A 34 6.88 5.14 -5.52
N ASP A 35 8.20 5.28 -5.52
CA ASP A 35 8.91 5.92 -6.62
C ASP A 35 9.32 4.91 -7.70
N ALA A 36 9.84 5.45 -8.81
CA ALA A 36 10.25 4.65 -9.96
C ALA A 36 11.28 3.57 -9.57
N ASP A 37 12.26 3.92 -8.73
CA ASP A 37 13.26 2.97 -8.22
C ASP A 37 12.61 1.83 -7.43
N GLY A 38 11.62 2.14 -6.58
CA GLY A 38 10.85 1.13 -5.88
C GLY A 38 10.08 0.19 -6.82
N VAL A 39 9.44 0.74 -7.86
CA VAL A 39 8.73 -0.05 -8.88
C VAL A 39 9.70 -0.96 -9.64
N ILE A 40 10.81 -0.41 -10.15
CA ILE A 40 11.86 -1.17 -10.84
C ILE A 40 12.39 -2.27 -9.93
N GLY A 41 12.62 -1.98 -8.65
CA GLY A 41 13.06 -2.95 -7.67
C GLY A 41 12.08 -4.12 -7.50
N LEU A 42 10.78 -3.85 -7.37
CA LEU A 42 9.75 -4.91 -7.28
C LEU A 42 9.70 -5.76 -8.56
N CYS A 43 9.70 -5.14 -9.75
CA CYS A 43 9.70 -5.86 -11.02
C CYS A 43 10.99 -6.70 -11.20
N THR A 44 12.15 -6.16 -10.81
CA THR A 44 13.44 -6.86 -10.89
C THR A 44 13.44 -8.12 -10.03
N ARG A 45 12.91 -8.06 -8.81
CA ARG A 45 12.81 -9.24 -7.94
C ARG A 45 11.91 -10.31 -8.54
N ARG A 46 10.77 -9.93 -9.15
CA ARG A 46 9.89 -10.87 -9.87
C ARG A 46 10.56 -11.49 -11.09
N LEU A 47 11.34 -10.71 -11.83
CA LEU A 47 12.12 -11.20 -12.96
C LEU A 47 13.15 -12.25 -12.51
N VAL A 48 13.91 -11.94 -11.45
CA VAL A 48 14.89 -12.88 -10.86
C VAL A 48 14.21 -14.15 -10.34
N ALA A 49 13.01 -14.04 -9.77
CA ALA A 49 12.22 -15.18 -9.33
C ALA A 49 11.60 -16.00 -10.47
N GLY A 50 11.62 -15.51 -11.71
CA GLY A 50 11.03 -16.17 -12.88
C GLY A 50 9.50 -16.06 -12.97
N HIS A 51 8.92 -15.04 -12.32
CA HIS A 51 7.48 -14.82 -12.25
C HIS A 51 7.03 -13.51 -12.94
N ALA A 52 7.95 -12.79 -13.59
CA ALA A 52 7.63 -11.55 -14.27
C ALA A 52 6.82 -11.78 -15.56
N SER A 53 5.83 -10.92 -15.77
CA SER A 53 5.21 -10.70 -17.07
C SER A 53 6.14 -9.91 -18.00
N GLN A 54 5.83 -9.91 -19.30
CA GLN A 54 6.60 -9.16 -20.31
C GLN A 54 6.72 -7.66 -19.97
N LEU A 55 5.68 -7.07 -19.36
CA LEU A 55 5.72 -5.66 -18.99
C LEU A 55 6.61 -5.43 -17.75
N GLU A 56 6.53 -6.32 -16.76
CA GLU A 56 7.41 -6.26 -15.60
C GLU A 56 8.88 -6.50 -15.99
N GLU A 57 9.15 -7.37 -16.96
CA GLU A 57 10.47 -7.53 -17.55
C GLU A 57 10.97 -6.24 -18.18
N THR A 58 10.11 -5.55 -18.95
CA THR A 58 10.45 -4.27 -19.58
C THR A 58 10.81 -3.23 -18.54
N ILE A 59 10.05 -3.13 -17.46
CA ILE A 59 10.31 -2.20 -16.35
C ILE A 59 11.58 -2.57 -15.60
N ALA A 60 11.79 -3.86 -15.31
CA ALA A 60 12.96 -4.36 -14.59
C ALA A 60 14.29 -4.12 -15.32
N LEU A 61 14.24 -4.00 -16.65
CA LEU A 61 15.41 -3.79 -17.50
C LEU A 61 15.74 -2.32 -17.76
N LEU A 62 14.93 -1.38 -17.25
CA LEU A 62 15.22 0.04 -17.34
C LEU A 62 16.53 0.38 -16.62
N LEU A 63 17.37 1.19 -17.26
CA LEU A 63 18.56 1.74 -16.64
C LEU A 63 18.19 2.90 -15.70
N SER A 64 19.12 3.27 -14.82
CA SER A 64 18.89 4.35 -13.83
C SER A 64 18.58 5.71 -14.48
N ASP A 65 19.04 5.96 -15.70
CA ASP A 65 18.73 7.15 -16.49
C ASP A 65 17.42 7.06 -17.28
N GLU A 66 16.71 5.94 -17.19
CA GLU A 66 15.41 5.68 -17.85
C GLU A 66 14.26 5.54 -16.85
N ALA A 67 14.49 5.83 -15.56
CA ALA A 67 13.49 5.69 -14.49
C ALA A 67 12.25 6.58 -14.73
N ASP A 68 12.37 7.66 -15.51
CA ASP A 68 11.26 8.52 -15.91
C ASP A 68 10.27 7.84 -16.88
N GLN A 69 10.66 6.73 -17.52
CA GLN A 69 9.81 5.96 -18.43
C GLN A 69 8.80 5.07 -17.69
N VAL A 70 8.99 4.79 -16.39
CA VAL A 70 8.15 3.88 -15.60
C VAL A 70 6.68 4.27 -15.68
N ALA A 71 6.36 5.55 -15.49
CA ALA A 71 4.98 6.05 -15.54
C ALA A 71 4.31 5.75 -16.89
N GLY A 72 4.99 6.05 -18.00
CA GLY A 72 4.45 5.81 -19.34
C GLY A 72 4.24 4.33 -19.66
N ILE A 73 5.10 3.45 -19.15
CA ILE A 73 4.98 2.01 -19.33
C ILE A 73 3.79 1.45 -18.52
N LEU A 74 3.62 1.91 -17.28
CA LEU A 74 2.50 1.51 -16.42
C LEU A 74 1.15 2.01 -16.94
N GLU A 75 1.06 3.27 -17.39
CA GLU A 75 -0.17 3.83 -17.97
C GLU A 75 -0.61 3.07 -19.24
N GLY A 76 0.35 2.60 -20.04
CA GLY A 76 0.07 1.78 -21.22
C GLY A 76 -0.45 0.37 -20.93
N ALA A 77 -0.27 -0.13 -19.69
CA ALA A 77 -0.66 -1.46 -19.26
C ALA A 77 -2.16 -1.62 -19.01
N ASP A 78 -2.84 -0.52 -18.66
CA ASP A 78 -4.10 -0.53 -17.93
C ASP A 78 -5.35 -0.32 -18.81
N ALA A 79 -5.24 -0.50 -20.13
CA ALA A 79 -6.32 -0.19 -21.07
C ALA A 79 -7.56 -1.12 -21.02
N GLY A 80 -7.78 -1.95 -19.98
CA GLY A 80 -8.99 -2.78 -19.96
C GLY A 80 -9.22 -3.85 -18.89
N ARG A 81 -8.54 -3.85 -17.74
CA ARG A 81 -8.98 -4.72 -16.62
C ARG A 81 -9.80 -3.92 -15.62
N ALA A 82 -11.01 -4.39 -15.34
CA ALA A 82 -11.78 -3.91 -14.20
C ALA A 82 -11.00 -4.28 -12.94
N VAL A 83 -10.25 -3.33 -12.41
CA VAL A 83 -9.53 -3.52 -11.16
C VAL A 83 -10.56 -3.31 -10.06
N ASP A 84 -10.87 -4.38 -9.34
CA ASP A 84 -11.42 -4.27 -7.99
C ASP A 84 -10.62 -3.19 -7.24
N ASP A 85 -11.30 -2.33 -6.49
CA ASP A 85 -10.75 -1.09 -5.90
C ASP A 85 -9.27 -1.27 -5.48
N VAL A 86 -8.34 -0.56 -6.13
CA VAL A 86 -6.88 -0.62 -5.84
C VAL A 86 -6.49 0.14 -4.59
N ARG A 87 -7.41 0.96 -4.06
CA ARG A 87 -7.18 1.82 -2.90
C ARG A 87 -6.98 1.06 -1.58
N PRO A 88 -7.71 -0.02 -1.28
CA PRO A 88 -7.57 -0.80 -0.05
C PRO A 88 -6.14 -1.33 0.19
N VAL A 89 -5.44 -1.83 -0.84
CA VAL A 89 -4.08 -2.35 -0.66
C VAL A 89 -3.11 -1.23 -0.27
N TRP A 90 -3.22 -0.06 -0.89
CA TRP A 90 -2.38 1.09 -0.59
C TRP A 90 -2.73 1.72 0.75
N ARG A 91 -4.00 1.71 1.15
CA ARG A 91 -4.43 2.08 2.50
C ARG A 91 -3.81 1.16 3.54
N TYR A 92 -3.87 -0.15 3.33
CA TYR A 92 -3.22 -1.13 4.18
C TYR A 92 -1.71 -0.87 4.27
N LEU A 93 -1.01 -0.78 3.14
CA LEU A 93 0.44 -0.54 3.10
C LEU A 93 0.83 0.75 3.82
N ALA A 94 0.06 1.83 3.61
CA ALA A 94 0.30 3.11 4.24
C ALA A 94 0.13 3.05 5.77
N LEU A 95 -0.93 2.37 6.24
CA LEU A 95 -1.17 2.18 7.66
C LEU A 95 -0.17 1.22 8.31
N ALA A 96 0.25 0.16 7.61
CA ALA A 96 1.26 -0.77 8.07
C ALA A 96 2.62 -0.07 8.20
N TRP A 97 3.02 0.70 7.19
CA TRP A 97 4.26 1.48 7.20
C TRP A 97 4.28 2.50 8.34
N ALA A 98 3.19 3.26 8.48
CA ALA A 98 3.05 4.22 9.57
C ALA A 98 3.05 3.54 10.96
N TYR A 99 2.47 2.34 11.07
CA TYR A 99 2.47 1.60 12.33
C TYR A 99 3.88 1.15 12.70
N GLU A 100 4.66 0.58 11.78
CA GLU A 100 6.03 0.14 12.06
C GLU A 100 6.97 1.31 12.40
N ASN A 101 6.72 2.48 11.82
CA ASN A 101 7.51 3.69 12.05
C ASN A 101 6.92 4.61 13.16
N ARG A 102 5.86 4.17 13.86
CA ARG A 102 5.07 5.01 14.78
C ARG A 102 5.87 5.69 15.88
N GLU A 103 6.96 5.09 16.35
CA GLU A 103 7.81 5.67 17.40
C GLU A 103 8.57 6.91 16.92
N GLY A 104 8.83 7.00 15.61
CA GLY A 104 9.41 8.18 14.97
C GLY A 104 8.38 9.23 14.56
N LEU A 105 7.08 8.90 14.60
CA LEU A 105 5.99 9.81 14.29
C LEU A 105 5.63 10.62 15.55
N GLY A 106 5.80 11.95 15.49
CA GLY A 106 5.45 12.81 16.62
C GLY A 106 3.99 12.69 17.07
N ASP A 107 3.06 12.43 16.14
CA ASP A 107 1.66 12.07 16.40
C ASP A 107 1.20 10.96 15.44
N ALA A 108 1.39 9.69 15.85
CA ALA A 108 1.03 8.55 15.02
C ALA A 108 -0.48 8.45 14.73
N LEU A 109 -1.35 8.80 15.69
CA LEU A 109 -2.80 8.80 15.47
C LEU A 109 -3.25 10.01 14.63
N GLY A 110 -2.50 11.12 14.65
CA GLY A 110 -2.67 12.21 13.68
C GLY A 110 -2.39 11.76 12.26
N VAL A 111 -1.34 10.95 12.04
CA VAL A 111 -1.07 10.34 10.73
C VAL A 111 -2.21 9.42 10.29
N VAL A 112 -2.77 8.60 11.19
CA VAL A 112 -3.96 7.79 10.88
C VAL A 112 -5.12 8.66 10.41
N GLU A 113 -5.38 9.81 11.05
CA GLU A 113 -6.47 10.72 10.67
C GLU A 113 -6.25 11.37 9.30
N MET A 114 -4.99 11.69 8.97
CA MET A 114 -4.64 12.20 7.65
C MET A 114 -4.89 11.15 6.57
N LEU A 115 -4.43 9.92 6.80
CA LEU A 115 -4.69 8.79 5.90
C LEU A 115 -6.20 8.50 5.78
N TYR A 116 -6.94 8.58 6.87
CA TYR A 116 -8.39 8.40 6.86
C TYR A 116 -9.07 9.40 5.93
N ALA A 117 -8.66 10.68 5.96
CA ALA A 117 -9.17 11.70 5.04
C ALA A 117 -8.68 11.48 3.59
N ASP A 118 -7.41 11.13 3.40
CA ASP A 118 -6.82 10.93 2.06
C ASP A 118 -7.44 9.74 1.32
N PHE A 119 -7.86 8.70 2.05
CA PHE A 119 -8.59 7.54 1.52
C PHE A 119 -10.12 7.70 1.49
N ASP A 120 -10.64 8.93 1.66
CA ASP A 120 -12.07 9.27 1.59
C ASP A 120 -12.92 8.62 2.71
N TYR A 121 -12.39 8.64 3.93
CA TYR A 121 -13.06 8.23 5.17
C TYR A 121 -13.57 6.78 5.16
N PRO A 122 -12.71 5.77 4.91
CA PRO A 122 -13.12 4.37 4.84
C PRO A 122 -13.54 3.81 6.21
N SER A 123 -14.76 3.30 6.30
CA SER A 123 -15.39 2.81 7.54
C SER A 123 -14.56 1.79 8.33
N GLU A 124 -13.69 1.04 7.66
CA GLU A 124 -12.78 0.05 8.25
C GLU A 124 -11.76 0.68 9.21
N MET A 125 -11.50 1.99 9.06
CA MET A 125 -10.61 2.75 9.93
C MET A 125 -11.30 3.37 11.14
N ASP A 126 -12.64 3.45 11.16
CA ASP A 126 -13.43 4.16 12.18
C ASP A 126 -13.03 3.77 13.60
N GLY A 127 -12.70 2.49 13.80
CA GLY A 127 -12.32 1.95 15.11
C GLY A 127 -11.09 2.61 15.72
N PHE A 128 -10.17 3.15 14.93
CA PHE A 128 -8.89 3.69 15.41
C PHE A 128 -8.65 5.16 15.03
N VAL A 129 -9.70 5.89 14.64
CA VAL A 129 -9.70 7.34 14.41
C VAL A 129 -10.18 8.07 15.67
N ARG A 130 -9.43 9.07 16.19
CA ARG A 130 -9.70 9.65 17.53
C ARG A 130 -11.03 10.38 17.63
N TYR A 131 -11.47 11.03 16.56
CA TYR A 131 -12.72 11.78 16.53
C TYR A 131 -13.94 10.92 16.21
N MET A 132 -13.76 9.63 15.87
CA MET A 132 -14.87 8.72 15.66
C MET A 132 -15.40 8.20 17.00
N PRO A 133 -16.74 8.17 17.19
CA PRO A 133 -17.32 7.69 18.43
C PRO A 133 -17.03 6.20 18.60
N ALA A 134 -16.57 5.80 19.77
CA ALA A 134 -16.44 4.39 20.12
C ALA A 134 -17.81 3.71 20.12
N GLN A 135 -17.87 2.47 19.61
CA GLN A 135 -19.12 1.71 19.66
C GLN A 135 -19.45 1.29 21.10
N PRO A 136 -20.74 1.07 21.44
CA PRO A 136 -21.13 0.63 22.77
C PRO A 136 -20.34 -0.61 23.23
N GLY A 137 -19.71 -0.53 24.39
CA GLY A 137 -18.93 -1.62 24.98
C GLY A 137 -17.48 -1.71 24.52
N GLN A 138 -17.02 -0.86 23.60
CA GLN A 138 -15.60 -0.80 23.23
C GLN A 138 -14.77 -0.07 24.28
N LYS A 139 -13.53 -0.54 24.48
CA LYS A 139 -12.54 0.19 25.28
C LYS A 139 -12.18 1.51 24.58
N THR A 140 -12.04 2.57 25.36
CA THR A 140 -11.69 3.91 24.89
C THR A 140 -10.28 4.30 25.32
N GLY A 141 -9.75 5.39 24.77
CA GLY A 141 -8.42 5.91 25.07
C GLY A 141 -7.37 5.51 24.03
N ILE A 142 -6.19 6.13 24.12
CA ILE A 142 -5.11 6.00 23.14
C ILE A 142 -4.67 4.54 22.99
N ASP A 143 -4.42 3.83 24.09
CA ASP A 143 -4.01 2.43 24.05
C ASP A 143 -5.02 1.54 23.30
N ALA A 144 -6.31 1.80 23.49
CA ALA A 144 -7.37 1.05 22.81
C ALA A 144 -7.42 1.35 21.30
N LEU A 145 -7.15 2.59 20.89
CA LEU A 145 -7.04 2.95 19.47
C LEU A 145 -5.81 2.30 18.83
N MET A 146 -4.67 2.34 19.53
CA MET A 146 -3.42 1.71 19.07
C MET A 146 -3.60 0.19 18.90
N SER A 147 -4.23 -0.50 19.85
CA SER A 147 -4.51 -1.93 19.73
C SER A 147 -5.43 -2.27 18.55
N ARG A 148 -6.41 -1.41 18.23
CA ARG A 148 -7.29 -1.63 17.08
C ARG A 148 -6.59 -1.37 15.76
N TRP A 149 -5.71 -0.37 15.71
CA TRP A 149 -4.86 -0.14 14.54
C TRP A 149 -3.91 -1.33 14.31
N GLU A 150 -3.27 -1.84 15.36
CA GLU A 150 -2.43 -3.05 15.29
C GLU A 150 -3.21 -4.26 14.78
N GLU A 151 -4.41 -4.48 15.31
CA GLU A 151 -5.29 -5.56 14.89
C GLU A 151 -5.69 -5.44 13.42
N PHE A 152 -6.04 -4.22 12.97
CA PHE A 152 -6.32 -3.94 11.56
C PHE A 152 -5.12 -4.29 10.67
N VAL A 153 -3.93 -3.77 10.97
CA VAL A 153 -2.71 -4.03 10.17
C VAL A 153 -2.40 -5.52 10.12
N ARG A 154 -2.54 -6.23 11.25
CA ARG A 154 -2.32 -7.68 11.31
C ARG A 154 -3.34 -8.43 10.44
N SER A 155 -4.63 -8.12 10.57
CA SER A 155 -5.72 -8.78 9.84
C SER A 155 -5.58 -8.59 8.33
N GLU A 156 -5.42 -7.34 7.88
CA GLU A 156 -5.22 -7.02 6.47
C GLU A 156 -3.94 -7.67 5.94
N GLY A 157 -2.85 -7.66 6.73
CA GLY A 157 -1.61 -8.30 6.34
C GLY A 157 -1.70 -9.82 6.19
N GLU A 158 -2.57 -10.49 6.96
CA GLU A 158 -2.87 -11.91 6.75
C GLU A 158 -3.67 -12.13 5.45
N PHE A 159 -4.64 -11.25 5.16
CA PHE A 159 -5.42 -11.29 3.93
C PHE A 159 -4.54 -11.11 2.67
N TYR A 160 -3.72 -10.05 2.61
CA TYR A 160 -2.90 -9.76 1.42
C TYR A 160 -1.80 -10.79 1.18
N ARG A 161 -1.17 -11.34 2.23
CA ARG A 161 -0.23 -12.46 2.08
C ARG A 161 -0.92 -13.77 1.68
N GLY A 162 -2.23 -13.89 1.94
CA GLY A 162 -3.06 -15.03 1.53
C GLY A 162 -3.49 -14.98 0.07
N ARG A 163 -3.69 -13.77 -0.48
CA ARG A 163 -4.11 -13.52 -1.87
C ARG A 163 -3.24 -14.24 -2.92
N ASP A 164 -1.96 -14.38 -2.63
CA ASP A 164 -0.99 -14.98 -3.53
C ASP A 164 -1.12 -16.51 -3.65
N ARG A 165 -1.67 -17.18 -2.62
CA ARG A 165 -1.79 -18.65 -2.58
C ARG A 165 -2.99 -19.19 -3.37
N GLU A 166 -4.01 -18.37 -3.59
CA GLU A 166 -5.22 -18.77 -4.33
C GLU A 166 -5.05 -18.59 -5.84
N SER A 167 -4.08 -17.79 -6.28
CA SER A 167 -3.78 -17.55 -7.70
C SER A 167 -2.95 -18.66 -8.35
N GLU A 168 -2.34 -19.56 -7.56
CA GLU A 168 -1.50 -20.68 -8.04
C GLU A 168 -2.25 -22.01 -8.19
N THR A 169 -3.55 -22.07 -7.83
CA THR A 169 -4.38 -23.29 -7.91
C THR A 169 -5.42 -23.28 -9.05
N GLY A 170 -5.35 -22.30 -9.96
CA GLY A 170 -6.25 -22.13 -11.12
C GLY A 170 -5.68 -22.64 -12.44
#